data_AF-A0A2I0L1Q7-F1
#
_entry.id   AF-A0A2I0L1Q7-F1
#
_cell.length_a   1.000
_cell.length_b   1.000
_cell.length_c   1.000
_cell.angle_alpha   90.00
_cell.angle_beta   90.00
_cell.angle_gamma   90.00
#
_symmetry.space_group_name_H-M   'P 1'
#
loop_
_entity.id
_entity.type
_entity.pdbx_description
1 polymer ?
#
loop_
_entity_poly.entity_id
_entity_poly.type
_entity_poly.pdbx_seq_one_letter_code
_entity_poly.pdbx_strand_id
1 'polypeptide(L)'
;MEIDPPASNGNPSAPAGSAAVAAVASAAAAAAPAASKMTQLTESLKLEHQFLRVPFEHYKKSIRANHRVVEKEVSSVISGVGEVADSADVSRDEAVDRLSSLVSRLQGLKRKLEEESRTEHLQAQRCRARLDHLESADSENLSDWNNTRLKRILVDYMLRMSYYDTAVKLAETSNIQDLVDLDVFQEAKRVIDALQNKEVGPALAWCAENKARLKKSKTKWSSFLHLR
;
A
#
# COMPACT_ATOMS: atom_id res chain seq x y z
N MET A 1 -13.71 -33.52 95.44
CA MET A 1 -14.22 -32.14 95.50
C MET A 1 -13.04 -31.24 95.16
N GLU A 2 -12.80 -31.05 93.88
CA GLU A 2 -11.82 -30.10 93.33
C GLU A 2 -12.57 -28.81 93.01
N ILE A 3 -11.99 -27.63 93.26
CA ILE A 3 -11.86 -26.49 92.32
C ILE A 3 -10.81 -25.51 92.89
N ASP A 4 -9.72 -25.22 92.16
CA ASP A 4 -9.27 -23.86 91.72
C ASP A 4 -8.02 -23.92 90.76
N PRO A 5 -7.59 -22.85 90.04
CA PRO A 5 -7.66 -22.62 88.57
C PRO A 5 -6.24 -22.47 87.90
N PRO A 6 -5.87 -21.62 86.87
CA PRO A 6 -6.55 -20.85 85.80
C PRO A 6 -5.85 -20.85 84.37
N ALA A 7 -6.40 -20.03 83.44
CA ALA A 7 -5.77 -19.23 82.35
C ALA A 7 -5.65 -19.76 80.89
N SER A 8 -6.20 -18.98 79.93
CA SER A 8 -5.46 -18.23 78.88
C SER A 8 -6.10 -18.19 77.46
N ASN A 9 -6.35 -16.96 77.00
CA ASN A 9 -6.32 -16.37 75.63
C ASN A 9 -6.86 -17.08 74.37
N GLY A 10 -7.61 -16.29 73.58
CA GLY A 10 -7.48 -16.24 72.11
C GLY A 10 -8.80 -16.13 71.32
N ASN A 11 -9.04 -14.97 70.72
CA ASN A 11 -10.01 -14.73 69.63
C ASN A 11 -9.20 -14.41 68.34
N PRO A 12 -9.74 -14.21 67.11
CA PRO A 12 -10.97 -14.66 66.42
C PRO A 12 -10.68 -15.18 64.97
N SER A 13 -11.68 -15.62 64.18
CA SER A 13 -11.92 -15.14 62.79
C SER A 13 -13.03 -15.91 62.02
N ALA A 14 -13.89 -15.15 61.35
CA ALA A 14 -14.93 -15.59 60.41
C ALA A 14 -14.42 -15.50 58.94
N PRO A 15 -15.07 -16.14 57.94
CA PRO A 15 -14.46 -16.40 56.64
C PRO A 15 -14.70 -15.27 55.61
N ALA A 16 -13.66 -14.50 55.28
CA ALA A 16 -13.67 -13.48 54.22
C ALA A 16 -13.14 -14.00 52.85
N GLY A 17 -12.86 -15.30 52.72
CA GLY A 17 -12.09 -15.85 51.59
C GLY A 17 -12.87 -16.15 50.30
N SER A 18 -14.20 -16.31 50.33
CA SER A 18 -14.92 -16.86 49.16
C SER A 18 -15.19 -15.83 48.05
N ALA A 19 -15.52 -14.58 48.40
CA ALA A 19 -15.85 -13.54 47.42
C ALA A 19 -14.62 -13.01 46.66
N ALA A 20 -13.47 -12.90 47.33
CA ALA A 20 -12.22 -12.47 46.70
C ALA A 20 -11.71 -13.50 45.68
N VAL A 21 -11.82 -14.80 45.99
CA VAL A 21 -11.38 -15.87 45.09
C VAL A 21 -12.31 -15.99 43.87
N ALA A 22 -13.61 -15.74 44.03
CA ALA A 22 -14.55 -15.69 42.91
C ALA A 22 -14.32 -14.46 42.00
N ALA A 23 -13.96 -13.30 42.56
CA ALA A 23 -13.63 -12.10 41.79
C ALA A 23 -12.32 -12.26 41.01
N VAL A 24 -11.30 -12.86 41.62
CA VAL A 24 -10.01 -13.15 40.94
C VAL A 24 -10.18 -14.23 39.87
N ALA A 25 -11.03 -15.25 40.09
CA ALA A 25 -11.36 -16.25 39.08
C ALA A 25 -12.14 -15.66 37.90
N SER A 26 -13.07 -14.73 38.16
CA SER A 26 -13.82 -13.99 37.13
C SER A 26 -12.89 -13.09 36.29
N ALA A 27 -11.98 -12.36 36.92
CA ALA A 27 -10.99 -11.53 36.24
C ALA A 27 -9.99 -12.38 35.42
N ALA A 28 -9.55 -13.53 35.93
CA ALA A 28 -8.70 -14.47 35.21
C ALA A 28 -9.42 -15.13 34.01
N ALA A 29 -10.72 -15.45 34.16
CA ALA A 29 -11.54 -15.99 33.08
C ALA A 29 -11.84 -14.98 31.96
N ALA A 30 -11.90 -13.68 32.27
CA ALA A 30 -12.02 -12.61 31.28
C ALA A 30 -10.68 -12.28 30.59
N ALA A 31 -9.54 -12.46 31.27
CA ALA A 31 -8.21 -12.21 30.73
C ALA A 31 -7.73 -13.27 29.71
N ALA A 32 -8.10 -14.55 29.90
CA ALA A 32 -7.73 -15.64 28.98
C ALA A 32 -8.24 -15.46 27.52
N PRO A 33 -9.52 -15.11 27.26
CA PRO A 33 -10.00 -14.84 25.91
C PRO A 33 -9.43 -13.55 25.32
N ALA A 34 -9.10 -12.55 26.13
CA ALA A 34 -8.43 -11.33 25.67
C ALA A 34 -6.99 -11.60 25.20
N ALA A 35 -6.23 -12.43 25.93
CA ALA A 35 -4.90 -12.87 25.53
C ALA A 35 -4.91 -13.74 24.26
N SER A 36 -5.93 -14.59 24.09
CA SER A 36 -6.13 -15.37 22.87
C SER A 36 -6.46 -14.49 21.66
N LYS A 37 -7.35 -13.48 21.82
CA LYS A 37 -7.65 -12.48 20.79
C LYS A 37 -6.44 -11.65 20.40
N MET A 38 -5.61 -11.24 21.35
CA MET A 38 -4.35 -10.53 21.06
C MET A 38 -3.35 -11.40 20.26
N THR A 39 -3.27 -12.69 20.58
CA THR A 39 -2.43 -13.63 19.81
C THR A 39 -2.93 -13.77 18.37
N GLN A 40 -4.25 -13.92 18.19
CA GLN A 40 -4.90 -14.02 16.87
C GLN A 40 -4.76 -12.73 16.04
N LEU A 41 -4.85 -11.56 16.68
CA LEU A 41 -4.55 -10.26 16.08
C LEU A 41 -3.11 -10.21 15.60
N THR A 42 -2.16 -10.60 16.44
CA THR A 42 -0.72 -10.61 16.11
C THR A 42 -0.42 -11.50 14.91
N GLU A 43 -1.05 -12.67 14.80
CA GLU A 43 -0.92 -13.54 13.62
C GLU A 43 -1.56 -12.93 12.37
N SER A 44 -2.72 -12.29 12.53
CA SER A 44 -3.43 -11.62 11.44
C SER A 44 -2.62 -10.45 10.87
N LEU A 45 -1.96 -9.66 11.72
CA LEU A 45 -1.08 -8.57 11.30
C LEU A 45 0.13 -9.06 10.49
N LYS A 46 0.67 -10.26 10.74
CA LYS A 46 1.79 -10.81 9.94
C LYS A 46 1.43 -10.98 8.46
N LEU A 47 0.16 -11.25 8.17
CA LEU A 47 -0.34 -11.43 6.81
C LEU A 47 -0.60 -10.09 6.09
N GLU A 48 -0.68 -8.98 6.82
CA GLU A 48 -0.93 -7.65 6.28
C GLU A 48 0.26 -7.06 5.53
N HIS A 49 1.48 -7.51 5.87
CA HIS A 49 2.70 -7.03 5.21
C HIS A 49 2.65 -7.18 3.68
N GLN A 50 2.05 -8.26 3.17
CA GLN A 50 1.95 -8.46 1.72
C GLN A 50 1.06 -7.41 1.04
N PHE A 51 0.00 -6.95 1.72
CA PHE A 51 -0.92 -5.95 1.20
C PHE A 51 -0.40 -4.51 1.30
N LEU A 52 0.56 -4.25 2.19
CA LEU A 52 1.24 -2.95 2.28
C LEU A 52 2.40 -2.81 1.29
N ARG A 53 3.06 -3.92 0.95
CA ARG A 53 4.30 -3.88 0.18
C ARG A 53 4.09 -3.38 -1.25
N VAL A 54 3.05 -3.87 -1.92
CA VAL A 54 2.76 -3.54 -3.33
C VAL A 54 2.53 -2.03 -3.54
N PRO A 55 1.60 -1.36 -2.84
CA PRO A 55 1.38 0.08 -3.02
C PRO A 55 2.60 0.91 -2.63
N PHE A 56 3.33 0.52 -1.57
CA PHE A 56 4.53 1.21 -1.14
C PHE A 56 5.64 1.15 -2.21
N GLU A 57 5.88 -0.02 -2.80
CA GLU A 57 6.87 -0.16 -3.88
C GLU A 57 6.45 0.62 -5.13
N HIS A 58 5.15 0.64 -5.45
CA HIS A 58 4.64 1.43 -6.57
C HIS A 58 4.84 2.93 -6.34
N TYR A 59 4.46 3.44 -5.16
CA TYR A 59 4.66 4.82 -4.77
C TYR A 59 6.14 5.23 -4.82
N LYS A 60 7.02 4.43 -4.20
CA LYS A 60 8.47 4.65 -4.20
C LYS A 60 9.05 4.66 -5.61
N LYS A 61 8.56 3.77 -6.50
CA LYS A 61 8.99 3.73 -7.90
C LYS A 61 8.57 4.99 -8.65
N SER A 62 7.33 5.45 -8.44
CA SER A 62 6.79 6.67 -9.06
C SER A 62 7.63 7.88 -8.69
N ILE A 63 7.83 8.14 -7.40
CA ILE A 63 8.62 9.29 -6.91
C ILE A 63 10.02 9.30 -7.53
N ARG A 64 10.70 8.15 -7.54
CA ARG A 64 12.06 8.06 -8.11
C ARG A 64 12.09 8.30 -9.61
N ALA A 65 11.07 7.86 -10.34
CA ALA A 65 10.98 8.08 -11.78
C ALA A 65 10.74 9.56 -12.08
N ASN A 66 9.77 10.16 -11.39
CA ASN A 66 9.36 11.55 -11.57
C ASN A 66 10.50 12.50 -11.19
N HIS A 67 11.17 12.26 -10.06
CA HIS A 67 12.35 13.02 -9.64
C HIS A 67 13.45 13.04 -10.71
N ARG A 68 13.78 11.89 -11.31
CA ARG A 68 14.82 11.81 -12.36
C ARG A 68 14.44 12.58 -13.62
N VAL A 69 13.16 12.57 -13.99
CA VAL A 69 12.66 13.35 -15.13
C VAL A 69 12.81 14.83 -14.84
N VAL A 70 12.38 15.28 -13.65
CA VAL A 70 12.50 16.68 -13.23
C VAL A 70 13.97 17.11 -13.22
N GLU A 71 14.86 16.37 -12.57
CA GLU A 71 16.29 16.69 -12.53
C GLU A 71 16.90 16.84 -13.93
N LYS A 72 16.59 15.90 -14.84
CA LYS A 72 17.09 15.92 -16.21
C LYS A 72 16.58 17.12 -16.99
N GLU A 73 15.27 17.40 -16.92
CA GLU A 73 14.66 18.49 -17.67
C GLU A 73 15.10 19.86 -17.14
N VAL A 74 15.14 20.02 -15.81
CA VAL A 74 15.65 21.25 -15.17
C VAL A 74 17.12 21.49 -15.53
N SER A 75 17.97 20.46 -15.46
CA SER A 75 19.38 20.58 -15.85
C SER A 75 19.54 20.98 -17.33
N SER A 76 18.71 20.40 -18.21
CA SER A 76 18.74 20.75 -19.63
C SER A 76 18.27 22.17 -19.91
N VAL A 77 17.29 22.68 -19.15
CA VAL A 77 16.85 24.07 -19.27
C VAL A 77 17.93 25.03 -18.75
N ILE A 78 18.56 24.73 -17.61
CA ILE A 78 19.65 25.55 -17.06
C ILE A 78 20.82 25.62 -18.05
N SER A 79 21.22 24.49 -18.65
CA SER A 79 22.24 24.47 -19.70
C SER A 79 21.84 25.33 -20.90
N GLY A 80 20.60 25.19 -21.38
CA GLY A 80 20.10 25.98 -22.50
C GLY A 80 20.06 27.48 -22.22
N VAL A 81 19.76 27.89 -20.99
CA VAL A 81 19.84 29.31 -20.58
C VAL A 81 21.29 29.79 -20.56
N GLY A 82 22.22 28.97 -20.03
CA GLY A 82 23.65 29.28 -20.04
C GLY A 82 24.20 29.47 -21.44
N GLU A 83 23.84 28.59 -22.38
CA GLU A 83 24.24 28.68 -23.79
C GLU A 83 23.74 29.97 -24.46
N VAL A 84 22.53 30.43 -24.14
CA VAL A 84 22.00 31.71 -24.63
C VAL A 84 22.73 32.91 -23.98
N ALA A 85 23.12 32.80 -22.71
CA ALA A 85 23.84 33.87 -22.01
C ALA A 85 25.29 34.03 -22.47
N ASP A 86 25.97 32.93 -22.80
CA ASP A 86 27.39 32.92 -23.20
C ASP A 86 27.60 33.23 -24.69
N SER A 87 26.54 33.22 -25.49
CA SER A 87 26.63 33.39 -26.93
C SER A 87 26.54 34.87 -27.35
N ALA A 88 27.69 35.50 -27.47
CA ALA A 88 27.85 36.93 -27.80
C ALA A 88 27.36 37.34 -29.21
N ASP A 89 27.18 36.38 -30.12
CA ASP A 89 26.82 36.60 -31.54
C ASP A 89 25.36 36.24 -31.88
N VAL A 90 24.53 35.92 -30.88
CA VAL A 90 23.14 35.52 -31.15
C VAL A 90 22.30 36.77 -31.45
N SER A 91 21.63 36.75 -32.60
CA SER A 91 20.68 37.81 -32.96
C SER A 91 19.56 37.87 -31.93
N ARG A 92 19.01 39.08 -31.70
CA ARG A 92 17.92 39.28 -30.73
C ARG A 92 16.74 38.34 -30.98
N ASP A 93 16.37 38.15 -32.25
CA ASP A 93 15.24 37.31 -32.63
C ASP A 93 15.53 35.83 -32.33
N GLU A 94 16.75 35.36 -32.60
CA GLU A 94 17.17 33.99 -32.29
C GLU A 94 17.26 33.75 -30.77
N ALA A 95 17.68 34.73 -29.98
CA ALA A 95 17.65 34.64 -28.52
C ALA A 95 16.21 34.51 -28.00
N VAL A 96 15.28 35.30 -28.55
CA VAL A 96 13.85 35.23 -28.22
C VAL A 96 13.26 33.88 -28.59
N ASP A 97 13.59 33.32 -29.76
CA ASP A 97 13.12 32.00 -30.18
C ASP A 97 13.64 30.87 -29.28
N ARG A 98 14.93 30.90 -28.93
CA ARG A 98 15.55 29.92 -28.02
C ARG A 98 14.92 29.99 -26.63
N LEU A 99 14.74 31.18 -26.07
CA LEU A 99 14.09 31.36 -24.77
C LEU A 99 12.61 30.93 -24.82
N SER A 100 11.90 31.23 -25.90
CA SER A 100 10.50 30.81 -26.08
C SER A 100 10.35 29.29 -26.16
N SER A 101 11.32 28.61 -26.79
CA SER A 101 11.40 27.14 -26.79
C SER A 101 11.64 26.57 -25.38
N LEU A 102 12.55 27.17 -24.60
CA LEU A 102 12.79 26.77 -23.20
C LEU A 102 11.55 27.00 -22.32
N VAL A 103 10.84 28.12 -22.49
CA VAL A 103 9.57 28.40 -21.80
C VAL A 103 8.51 27.35 -22.15
N SER A 104 8.36 27.02 -23.43
CA SER A 104 7.44 25.98 -23.90
C SER A 104 7.76 24.62 -23.28
N ARG A 105 9.05 24.29 -23.17
CA ARG A 105 9.54 23.07 -22.53
C ARG A 105 9.23 23.03 -21.03
N LEU A 106 9.44 24.14 -20.31
CA LEU A 106 9.08 24.27 -18.89
C LEU A 106 7.57 24.15 -18.66
N GLN A 107 6.74 24.74 -19.54
CA GLN A 107 5.29 24.59 -19.48
C GLN A 107 4.87 23.13 -19.70
N GLY A 108 5.52 22.44 -20.64
CA GLY A 108 5.33 21.01 -20.86
C GLY A 108 5.70 20.16 -19.64
N LEU A 109 6.84 20.47 -19.00
CA LEU A 109 7.27 19.83 -17.76
C LEU A 109 6.27 20.07 -16.62
N LYS A 110 5.78 21.30 -16.46
CA LYS A 110 4.78 21.64 -15.44
C LYS A 110 3.53 20.77 -15.58
N ARG A 111 2.95 20.70 -16.79
CA ARG A 111 1.76 19.88 -17.05
C ARG A 111 2.00 18.40 -16.74
N LYS A 112 3.19 17.89 -17.11
CA LYS A 112 3.57 16.51 -16.82
C LYS A 112 3.69 16.26 -15.31
N LEU A 113 4.28 17.19 -14.58
CA LEU A 113 4.44 17.10 -13.12
C LEU A 113 3.10 17.16 -12.39
N GLU A 114 2.13 17.93 -12.88
CA GLU A 114 0.77 17.97 -12.31
C GLU A 114 0.06 16.61 -12.43
N GLU A 115 0.17 15.93 -13.58
CA GLU A 115 -0.37 14.59 -13.76
C GLU A 115 0.36 13.56 -12.86
N GLU A 116 1.69 13.59 -12.87
CA GLU A 116 2.51 12.73 -12.02
C GLU A 116 2.22 12.94 -10.53
N SER A 117 2.05 14.19 -10.09
CA SER A 117 1.68 14.54 -8.71
C SER A 117 0.31 13.98 -8.32
N ARG A 118 -0.68 14.03 -9.22
CA ARG A 118 -1.99 13.41 -8.98
C ARG A 118 -1.86 11.90 -8.77
N THR A 119 -1.05 11.22 -9.58
CA THR A 119 -0.83 9.77 -9.43
C THR A 119 -0.10 9.43 -8.13
N GLU A 120 0.90 10.22 -7.75
CA GLU A 120 1.61 10.07 -6.47
C GLU A 120 0.69 10.27 -5.28
N HIS A 121 -0.17 11.30 -5.32
CA HIS A 121 -1.13 11.57 -4.27
C HIS A 121 -2.10 10.40 -4.06
N LEU A 122 -2.61 9.81 -5.16
CA LEU A 122 -3.47 8.62 -5.08
C LEU A 122 -2.76 7.43 -4.43
N GLN A 123 -1.49 7.19 -4.78
CA GLN A 123 -0.71 6.10 -4.20
C GLN A 123 -0.39 6.34 -2.72
N ALA A 124 -0.09 7.59 -2.35
CA ALA A 124 0.09 7.99 -0.95
C ALA A 124 -1.21 7.83 -0.14
N GLN A 125 -2.36 8.22 -0.71
CA GLN A 125 -3.68 8.01 -0.10
C GLN A 125 -3.94 6.53 0.16
N ARG A 126 -3.68 5.65 -0.81
CA ARG A 126 -3.82 4.19 -0.64
C ARG A 126 -2.90 3.62 0.42
N CYS A 127 -1.67 4.13 0.54
CA CYS A 127 -0.77 3.74 1.62
C CYS A 127 -1.34 4.17 2.98
N ARG A 128 -1.86 5.40 3.07
CA ARG A 128 -2.47 5.94 4.28
C ARG A 128 -3.72 5.15 4.70
N ALA A 129 -4.67 4.95 3.79
CA ALA A 129 -5.89 4.18 4.07
C ALA A 129 -5.60 2.78 4.61
N ARG A 130 -4.55 2.12 4.10
CA ARG A 130 -4.11 0.82 4.62
C ARG A 130 -3.48 0.91 6.00
N LEU A 131 -2.69 1.94 6.28
CA LEU A 131 -2.14 2.17 7.62
C LEU A 131 -3.24 2.49 8.62
N ASP A 132 -4.17 3.37 8.28
CA ASP A 132 -5.31 3.74 9.11
C ASP A 132 -6.18 2.51 9.43
N HIS A 133 -6.41 1.64 8.43
CA HIS A 133 -7.11 0.38 8.66
C HIS A 133 -6.34 -0.57 9.60
N LEU A 134 -5.01 -0.62 9.54
CA LEU A 134 -4.22 -1.42 10.47
C LEU A 134 -4.25 -0.87 11.89
N GLU A 135 -4.21 0.46 12.03
CA GLU A 135 -4.30 1.14 13.32
C GLU A 135 -5.70 0.99 13.95
N SER A 136 -6.74 0.89 13.13
CA SER A 136 -8.12 0.66 13.60
C SER A 136 -8.38 -0.74 14.19
N ALA A 137 -7.37 -1.63 14.21
CA ALA A 137 -7.48 -2.97 14.77
C ALA A 137 -7.60 -2.92 16.30
N ASP A 138 -8.83 -2.96 16.80
CA ASP A 138 -9.13 -3.00 18.24
C ASP A 138 -9.93 -4.26 18.62
N SER A 139 -9.82 -4.65 19.89
CA SER A 139 -10.51 -5.77 20.51
C SER A 139 -12.05 -5.69 20.43
N GLU A 140 -12.61 -4.48 20.41
CA GLU A 140 -14.06 -4.24 20.27
C GLU A 140 -14.53 -4.33 18.80
N ASN A 141 -13.71 -3.84 17.86
CA ASN A 141 -14.04 -3.79 16.41
C ASN A 141 -13.45 -4.95 15.60
N LEU A 142 -12.98 -6.00 16.29
CA LEU A 142 -12.22 -7.08 15.67
C LEU A 142 -13.02 -7.84 14.59
N SER A 143 -14.34 -7.96 14.76
CA SER A 143 -15.23 -8.60 13.79
C SER A 143 -15.24 -7.87 12.45
N ASP A 144 -15.46 -6.55 12.48
CA ASP A 144 -15.58 -5.72 11.29
C ASP A 144 -14.23 -5.54 10.59
N TRP A 145 -13.16 -5.42 11.39
CA TRP A 145 -11.80 -5.43 10.90
C TRP A 145 -11.49 -6.74 10.15
N ASN A 146 -11.82 -7.89 10.74
CA ASN A 146 -11.64 -9.20 10.09
C ASN A 146 -12.52 -9.35 8.84
N ASN A 147 -13.73 -8.81 8.84
CA ASN A 147 -14.62 -8.84 7.68
C ASN A 147 -14.01 -8.05 6.50
N THR A 148 -13.50 -6.85 6.78
CA THR A 148 -12.81 -6.00 5.79
C THR A 148 -11.56 -6.70 5.25
N ARG A 149 -10.78 -7.29 6.14
CA ARG A 149 -9.60 -8.10 5.78
C ARG A 149 -9.95 -9.29 4.89
N LEU A 150 -10.99 -10.04 5.22
CA LEU A 150 -11.47 -11.15 4.40
C LEU A 150 -11.88 -10.69 3.00
N LYS A 151 -12.63 -9.57 2.90
CA LYS A 151 -13.02 -8.98 1.62
C LYS A 151 -11.80 -8.59 0.78
N ARG A 152 -10.76 -8.00 1.39
CA ARG A 152 -9.49 -7.68 0.71
C ARG A 152 -8.81 -8.93 0.15
N ILE A 153 -8.73 -10.00 0.93
CA ILE A 153 -8.19 -11.30 0.49
C ILE A 153 -9.02 -11.87 -0.67
N LEU A 154 -10.34 -11.80 -0.58
CA LEU A 154 -11.24 -12.30 -1.61
C LEU A 154 -11.10 -11.52 -2.92
N VAL A 155 -10.97 -10.20 -2.85
CA VAL A 155 -10.69 -9.34 -4.02
C VAL A 155 -9.36 -9.73 -4.67
N ASP A 156 -8.27 -9.86 -3.88
CA ASP A 156 -6.97 -10.30 -4.40
C ASP A 156 -7.04 -11.68 -5.08
N TYR A 157 -7.75 -12.63 -4.47
CA TYR A 157 -7.99 -13.94 -5.07
C TYR A 157 -8.74 -13.83 -6.41
N MET A 158 -9.84 -13.08 -6.46
CA MET A 158 -10.61 -12.86 -7.68
C MET A 158 -9.76 -12.26 -8.80
N LEU A 159 -8.92 -11.27 -8.48
CA LEU A 159 -8.02 -10.64 -9.45
C LEU A 159 -6.98 -11.61 -10.02
N ARG A 160 -6.42 -12.50 -9.19
CA ARG A 160 -5.48 -13.54 -9.66
C ARG A 160 -6.15 -14.61 -10.52
N MET A 161 -7.42 -14.89 -10.25
CA MET A 161 -8.25 -15.83 -11.02
C MET A 161 -8.90 -15.20 -12.26
N SER A 162 -8.55 -13.96 -12.60
CA SER A 162 -9.11 -13.21 -13.73
C SER A 162 -10.61 -12.86 -13.62
N TYR A 163 -11.18 -12.91 -12.41
CA TYR A 163 -12.56 -12.47 -12.13
C TYR A 163 -12.61 -10.97 -11.86
N TYR A 164 -12.16 -10.16 -12.83
CA TYR A 164 -11.96 -8.72 -12.67
C TYR A 164 -13.25 -7.96 -12.34
N ASP A 165 -14.33 -8.19 -13.09
CA ASP A 165 -15.57 -7.45 -12.90
C ASP A 165 -16.21 -7.72 -11.53
N THR A 166 -16.13 -8.97 -11.07
CA THR A 166 -16.60 -9.36 -9.73
C THR A 166 -15.74 -8.74 -8.64
N ALA A 167 -14.42 -8.70 -8.83
CA ALA A 167 -13.49 -8.07 -7.89
C ALA A 167 -13.77 -6.56 -7.74
N VAL A 168 -13.99 -5.87 -8.87
CA VAL A 168 -14.34 -4.44 -8.90
C VAL A 168 -15.65 -4.20 -8.16
N LYS A 169 -16.70 -4.95 -8.49
CA LYS A 169 -18.01 -4.83 -7.83
C LYS A 169 -17.92 -5.06 -6.32
N LEU A 170 -17.21 -6.10 -5.88
CA LEU A 170 -17.05 -6.39 -4.45
C LEU A 170 -16.32 -5.25 -3.71
N ALA A 171 -15.30 -4.68 -4.34
CA ALA A 171 -14.54 -3.56 -3.79
C ALA A 171 -15.40 -2.28 -3.67
N GLU A 172 -16.23 -2.00 -4.67
CA GLU A 172 -17.18 -0.88 -4.68
C GLU A 172 -18.28 -1.05 -3.63
N THR A 173 -18.98 -2.18 -3.61
CA THR A 173 -20.07 -2.43 -2.67
C THR A 173 -19.62 -2.47 -1.22
N SER A 174 -18.35 -2.82 -0.99
CA SER A 174 -17.75 -2.86 0.35
C SER A 174 -17.00 -1.57 0.71
N ASN A 175 -16.90 -0.60 -0.21
CA ASN A 175 -16.12 0.63 -0.04
C ASN A 175 -14.65 0.39 0.39
N ILE A 176 -13.98 -0.59 -0.24
CA ILE A 176 -12.58 -0.96 0.08
C ILE A 176 -11.61 -0.73 -1.07
N GLN A 177 -11.97 0.09 -2.07
CA GLN A 177 -11.17 0.32 -3.28
C GLN A 177 -9.74 0.78 -2.97
N ASP A 178 -9.55 1.61 -1.93
CA ASP A 178 -8.23 2.08 -1.52
C ASP A 178 -7.37 1.02 -0.81
N LEU A 179 -7.98 -0.09 -0.39
CA LEU A 179 -7.32 -1.18 0.34
C LEU A 179 -6.87 -2.33 -0.57
N VAL A 180 -7.21 -2.29 -1.86
CA VAL A 180 -6.97 -3.34 -2.86
C VAL A 180 -6.20 -2.81 -4.08
N ASP A 181 -5.53 -3.70 -4.81
CA ASP A 181 -4.62 -3.33 -5.92
C ASP A 181 -5.28 -3.43 -7.31
N LEU A 182 -6.54 -2.96 -7.46
CA LEU A 182 -7.32 -3.11 -8.70
C LEU A 182 -6.55 -2.66 -9.95
N ASP A 183 -6.00 -1.44 -9.94
CA ASP A 183 -5.32 -0.85 -11.10
C ASP A 183 -4.13 -1.68 -11.59
N VAL A 184 -3.41 -2.33 -10.65
CA VAL A 184 -2.24 -3.16 -10.97
C VAL A 184 -2.67 -4.37 -11.80
N PHE A 185 -3.82 -4.94 -11.47
CA PHE A 185 -4.40 -6.07 -12.19
C PHE A 185 -5.14 -5.63 -13.46
N GLN A 186 -5.68 -4.41 -13.51
CA GLN A 186 -6.29 -3.83 -14.71
C GLN A 186 -5.26 -3.65 -15.84
N GLU A 187 -4.03 -3.25 -15.51
CA GLU A 187 -2.89 -3.20 -16.43
C GLU A 187 -2.62 -4.57 -17.05
N ALA A 188 -2.55 -5.61 -16.21
CA ALA A 188 -2.34 -6.98 -16.68
C ALA A 188 -3.52 -7.47 -17.54
N LYS A 189 -4.76 -7.19 -17.13
CA LYS A 189 -5.98 -7.52 -17.88
C LYS A 189 -5.92 -6.92 -19.28
N ARG A 190 -5.56 -5.64 -19.42
CA ARG A 190 -5.45 -4.98 -20.74
C ARG A 190 -4.48 -5.70 -21.68
N VAL A 191 -3.33 -6.12 -21.15
CA VAL A 191 -2.33 -6.85 -21.93
C VAL A 191 -2.86 -8.24 -22.32
N ILE A 192 -3.55 -8.93 -21.40
CA ILE A 192 -4.17 -10.23 -21.67
C ILE A 192 -5.25 -10.11 -22.76
N ASP A 193 -6.16 -9.14 -22.64
CA ASP A 193 -7.24 -8.90 -23.59
C ASP A 193 -6.67 -8.57 -24.99
N ALA A 194 -5.63 -7.73 -25.06
CA ALA A 194 -4.95 -7.42 -26.32
C ALA A 194 -4.36 -8.68 -26.98
N LEU A 195 -3.69 -9.53 -26.19
CA LEU A 195 -3.13 -10.78 -26.69
C LEU A 195 -4.22 -11.76 -27.17
N GLN A 196 -5.36 -11.83 -26.49
CA GLN A 196 -6.51 -12.62 -26.94
C GLN A 196 -7.06 -12.12 -28.29
N ASN A 197 -7.02 -10.81 -28.50
CA ASN A 197 -7.40 -10.16 -29.76
C ASN A 197 -6.29 -10.20 -30.84
N LYS A 198 -5.19 -10.94 -30.58
CA LYS A 198 -4.02 -11.05 -31.46
C LYS A 198 -3.28 -9.73 -31.69
N GLU A 199 -3.44 -8.77 -30.78
CA GLU A 199 -2.73 -7.51 -30.79
C GLU A 199 -1.48 -7.60 -29.89
N VAL A 200 -0.30 -7.52 -30.50
CA VAL A 200 0.98 -7.61 -29.77
C VAL A 200 1.48 -6.25 -29.26
N GLY A 201 0.94 -5.14 -29.78
CA GLY A 201 1.38 -3.78 -29.44
C GLY A 201 1.40 -3.49 -27.93
N PRO A 202 0.27 -3.68 -27.22
CA PRO A 202 0.21 -3.47 -25.77
C PRO A 202 1.16 -4.37 -24.98
N ALA A 203 1.34 -5.62 -25.41
CA ALA A 203 2.27 -6.55 -24.77
C ALA A 203 3.74 -6.16 -24.94
N LEU A 204 4.10 -5.63 -26.12
CA LEU A 204 5.44 -5.12 -26.39
C LEU A 204 5.74 -3.85 -25.59
N ALA A 205 4.79 -2.92 -25.49
CA ALA A 205 4.91 -1.73 -24.66
C ALA A 205 5.13 -2.11 -23.18
N TRP A 206 4.31 -3.02 -22.66
CA TRP A 206 4.46 -3.53 -21.29
C TRP A 206 5.83 -4.20 -21.06
N CYS A 207 6.33 -4.94 -22.05
CA CYS A 207 7.66 -5.56 -22.00
C CYS A 207 8.79 -4.51 -21.97
N ALA A 208 8.67 -3.41 -22.71
CA ALA A 208 9.63 -2.32 -22.70
C ALA A 208 9.70 -1.65 -21.32
N GLU A 209 8.54 -1.41 -20.70
CA GLU A 209 8.40 -0.81 -19.37
C GLU A 209 8.92 -1.72 -18.24
N ASN A 210 8.79 -3.04 -18.40
CA ASN A 210 9.17 -4.03 -17.39
C ASN A 210 10.51 -4.73 -17.70
N LYS A 211 11.28 -4.25 -18.68
CA LYS A 211 12.53 -4.88 -19.17
C LYS A 211 13.51 -5.27 -18.07
N ALA A 212 13.72 -4.40 -17.07
CA ALA A 212 14.63 -4.67 -15.96
C ALA A 212 14.15 -5.82 -15.05
N ARG A 213 12.84 -6.00 -14.88
CA ARG A 213 12.23 -7.10 -14.12
C ARG A 213 12.32 -8.41 -14.91
N LEU A 214 11.99 -8.36 -16.20
CA LEU A 214 12.05 -9.51 -17.11
C LEU A 214 13.47 -10.09 -17.25
N LYS A 215 14.50 -9.23 -17.25
CA LYS A 215 15.90 -9.66 -17.25
C LYS A 215 16.29 -10.42 -15.98
N LYS A 216 15.76 -10.01 -14.81
CA LYS A 216 16.03 -10.68 -13.52
C LYS A 216 15.28 -12.02 -13.40
N SER A 217 14.12 -12.15 -14.04
CA SER A 217 13.30 -13.37 -13.99
C SER A 217 13.72 -14.48 -14.96
N LYS A 218 14.79 -14.31 -15.77
CA LYS A 218 15.28 -15.31 -16.76
C LYS A 218 14.18 -15.87 -17.70
N THR A 219 13.14 -15.10 -18.01
CA THR A 219 12.03 -15.56 -18.87
C THR A 219 12.27 -15.18 -20.34
N LYS A 220 12.24 -16.15 -21.27
CA LYS A 220 12.37 -15.99 -22.74
C LYS A 220 11.16 -15.32 -23.43
N TRP A 221 10.28 -14.67 -22.67
CA TRP A 221 8.96 -14.23 -23.09
C TRP A 221 8.98 -13.17 -24.21
N SER A 222 9.93 -12.23 -24.18
CA SER A 222 10.02 -11.22 -25.24
C SER A 222 10.45 -11.84 -26.58
N SER A 223 11.31 -12.85 -26.57
CA SER A 223 11.72 -13.55 -27.80
C SER A 223 10.57 -14.29 -28.47
N PHE A 224 9.59 -14.77 -27.70
CA PHE A 224 8.40 -15.44 -28.24
C PHE A 224 7.40 -14.47 -28.88
N LEU A 225 7.22 -13.27 -28.30
CA LEU A 225 6.34 -12.24 -28.84
C LEU A 225 6.85 -11.59 -30.15
N HIS A 226 8.16 -11.55 -30.36
CA HIS A 226 8.75 -11.01 -31.60
C HIS A 226 8.82 -12.03 -32.74
N LEU A 227 8.46 -13.30 -32.49
CA LEU A 227 8.60 -14.42 -33.44
C LEU A 227 7.26 -14.83 -34.08
N ARG A 228 6.19 -14.09 -33.84
CA ARG A 228 4.84 -14.39 -34.35
C ARG A 228 4.21 -13.14 -34.95
#